data_AF-A0A935TFB9-F1
#
_entry.id   AF-A0A935TFB9-F1
#
_cell.length_a   1.000
_cell.length_b   1.000
_cell.length_c   1.000
_cell.angle_alpha   90.00
_cell.angle_beta   90.00
_cell.angle_gamma   90.00
#
_symmetry.space_group_name_H-M   'P 1'
#
loop_
_entity.id
_entity.type
_entity.pdbx_description
1 polymer ?
#
loop_
_entity_poly.entity_id
_entity_poly.type
_entity_poly.pdbx_seq_one_letter_code
_entity_poly.pdbx_strand_id
1 'polypeptide(L)'
;MKNILIYILLTVSFQNFMKAQNNTPNPNDTLRSILVNDNSYVTISIYAPEAKNVSIGGGDIPGIYENGKMKRKENGVWSLNVGPIAPGAYRYNFNIDGVVVTDPKNTETSESNMNMWSLFYVRGKDFMDCKDVPHGAISEVNYYSITLNKNRRMHIYTPPGYEISNMDFPVFYLLHGAFDCDDSWTTVGRAGFIIDNLIFEGKVKPMVIVMPAGHTKPFQFGGAVPEKDEFIEDFLNEIKPYIEKNL
;
A
#
# COMPACT_ATOMS: atom_id res chain seq x y z
N MET A 1 -60.54 33.41 -12.09
CA MET A 1 -59.30 33.10 -12.83
C MET A 1 -58.38 32.30 -11.92
N LYS A 2 -57.86 31.18 -12.42
CA LYS A 2 -56.62 30.48 -12.03
C LYS A 2 -56.51 29.93 -10.59
N ASN A 3 -56.65 28.60 -10.46
CA ASN A 3 -55.53 27.68 -10.17
C ASN A 3 -56.02 26.23 -10.03
N ILE A 4 -56.20 25.58 -11.18
CA ILE A 4 -55.99 24.14 -11.36
C ILE A 4 -54.49 24.00 -11.59
N LEU A 5 -53.74 23.21 -10.82
CA LEU A 5 -52.57 22.47 -11.32
C LEU A 5 -51.93 21.57 -10.22
N ILE A 6 -51.81 20.28 -10.58
CA ILE A 6 -50.77 19.30 -10.21
C ILE A 6 -50.82 18.70 -8.79
N TYR A 7 -51.52 17.58 -8.68
CA TYR A 7 -51.25 16.53 -7.69
C TYR A 7 -51.24 15.14 -8.36
N ILE A 8 -50.53 14.97 -9.49
CA ILE A 8 -50.28 13.65 -10.08
C ILE A 8 -48.91 13.66 -10.75
N LEU A 9 -47.83 13.46 -9.98
CA LEU A 9 -46.52 13.01 -10.49
C LEU A 9 -45.54 12.76 -9.32
N LEU A 10 -45.87 11.82 -8.43
CA LEU A 10 -44.93 11.33 -7.41
C LEU A 10 -45.11 9.84 -7.09
N THR A 11 -45.53 9.06 -8.08
CA THR A 11 -45.68 7.60 -7.95
C THR A 11 -45.00 6.80 -9.06
N VAL A 12 -44.31 7.43 -10.02
CA VAL A 12 -43.65 6.74 -11.15
C VAL A 12 -42.11 6.73 -11.06
N SER A 13 -41.54 6.95 -9.87
CA SER A 13 -40.07 6.85 -9.68
C SER A 13 -39.63 5.69 -8.78
N PHE A 14 -40.53 4.98 -8.08
CA PHE A 14 -40.11 3.85 -7.23
C PHE A 14 -39.90 2.52 -7.98
N GLN A 15 -40.54 2.29 -9.12
CA GLN A 15 -40.42 1.01 -9.83
C GLN A 15 -39.09 0.87 -10.61
N ASN A 16 -38.46 1.98 -11.00
CA ASN A 16 -37.18 1.94 -11.71
C ASN A 16 -35.97 1.73 -10.78
N PHE A 17 -36.13 1.88 -9.46
CA PHE A 17 -35.07 1.54 -8.50
C PHE A 17 -34.93 0.02 -8.24
N MET A 18 -36.00 -0.77 -8.40
CA MET A 18 -35.92 -2.22 -8.19
C MET A 18 -35.23 -2.99 -9.32
N LYS A 19 -35.06 -2.39 -10.51
CA LYS A 19 -34.30 -3.02 -11.61
C LYS A 19 -32.78 -2.81 -11.50
N ALA A 20 -32.29 -2.04 -10.54
CA ALA A 20 -30.87 -1.76 -10.35
C ALA A 20 -30.13 -2.79 -9.47
N GLN A 21 -30.80 -3.83 -8.96
CA GLN A 21 -30.21 -4.81 -8.02
C GLN A 21 -30.61 -6.28 -8.30
N ASN A 22 -30.88 -6.66 -9.55
CA ASN A 22 -30.95 -8.08 -9.92
C ASN A 22 -29.57 -8.62 -10.32
N ASN A 23 -28.56 -8.40 -9.48
CA ASN A 23 -27.29 -9.12 -9.65
C ASN A 23 -27.49 -10.51 -9.06
N THR A 24 -27.52 -11.53 -9.93
CA THR A 24 -27.39 -12.92 -9.51
C THR A 24 -26.06 -13.06 -8.75
N PRO A 25 -26.07 -13.57 -7.50
CA PRO A 25 -24.84 -13.78 -6.76
C PRO A 25 -23.87 -14.63 -7.57
N ASN A 26 -22.60 -14.25 -7.55
CA ASN A 26 -21.53 -14.95 -8.25
C ASN A 26 -20.34 -15.18 -7.29
N PRO A 27 -19.37 -16.03 -7.66
CA PRO A 27 -18.25 -16.37 -6.78
C PRO A 27 -17.45 -15.17 -6.27
N ASN A 28 -17.45 -14.03 -6.99
CA ASN A 28 -16.76 -12.82 -6.55
C ASN A 28 -17.34 -12.23 -5.27
N ASP A 29 -18.63 -12.40 -5.00
CA ASP A 29 -19.31 -11.76 -3.87
C ASP A 29 -18.77 -12.24 -2.52
N THR A 30 -18.29 -13.49 -2.46
CA THR A 30 -17.73 -14.10 -1.25
C THR A 30 -16.25 -14.43 -1.38
N LEU A 31 -15.60 -14.06 -2.49
CA LEU A 31 -14.21 -14.42 -2.77
C LEU A 31 -13.28 -13.73 -1.77
N ARG A 32 -12.49 -14.54 -1.05
CA ARG A 32 -11.29 -14.08 -0.35
C ARG A 32 -10.11 -14.28 -1.31
N SER A 33 -9.53 -13.19 -1.79
CA SER A 33 -8.44 -13.30 -2.76
C SER A 33 -7.20 -13.93 -2.15
N ILE A 34 -6.84 -13.51 -0.94
CA ILE A 34 -5.66 -14.02 -0.22
C ILE A 34 -6.08 -14.96 0.90
N LEU A 35 -5.51 -16.16 0.89
CA LEU A 35 -5.59 -17.12 1.98
C LEU A 35 -4.17 -17.60 2.33
N VAL A 36 -3.71 -17.26 3.53
CA VAL A 36 -2.44 -17.75 4.08
C VAL A 36 -2.75 -18.97 4.95
N ASN A 37 -2.14 -20.11 4.61
CA ASN A 37 -2.31 -21.37 5.33
C ASN A 37 -1.22 -21.54 6.40
N ASP A 38 -1.46 -22.43 7.38
CA ASP A 38 -0.55 -22.67 8.52
C ASP A 38 0.86 -23.11 8.15
N ASN A 39 1.06 -23.67 6.94
CA ASN A 39 2.36 -24.10 6.42
C ASN A 39 3.05 -23.03 5.55
N SER A 40 2.67 -21.75 5.71
CA SER A 40 3.16 -20.60 4.91
C SER A 40 2.96 -20.72 3.40
N TYR A 41 1.95 -21.48 2.99
CA TYR A 41 1.44 -21.46 1.61
C TYR A 41 0.39 -20.37 1.47
N VAL A 42 0.41 -19.63 0.37
CA VAL A 42 -0.53 -18.57 0.09
C VAL A 42 -1.29 -18.88 -1.19
N THR A 43 -2.62 -18.98 -1.07
CA THR A 43 -3.52 -19.03 -2.22
C THR A 43 -3.94 -17.61 -2.57
N ILE A 44 -3.69 -17.22 -3.82
CA ILE A 44 -4.02 -15.93 -4.40
C ILE A 44 -5.07 -16.16 -5.48
N SER A 45 -6.19 -15.43 -5.47
CA SER A 45 -7.35 -15.73 -6.33
C SER A 45 -8.06 -14.49 -6.85
N ILE A 46 -8.52 -14.55 -8.10
CA ILE A 46 -9.34 -13.48 -8.71
C ILE A 46 -10.49 -14.06 -9.53
N TYR A 47 -11.67 -13.46 -9.44
CA TYR A 47 -12.80 -13.82 -10.30
C TYR A 47 -12.69 -13.08 -11.63
N ALA A 48 -12.43 -13.83 -12.71
CA ALA A 48 -12.30 -13.29 -14.07
C ALA A 48 -12.84 -14.34 -15.06
N PRO A 49 -14.17 -14.55 -15.12
CA PRO A 49 -14.77 -15.70 -15.80
C PRO A 49 -14.50 -15.75 -17.30
N GLU A 50 -14.37 -14.58 -17.94
CA GLU A 50 -14.15 -14.39 -19.38
C GLU A 50 -12.66 -14.25 -19.76
N ALA A 51 -11.76 -14.19 -18.77
CA ALA A 51 -10.33 -14.05 -19.04
C ALA A 51 -9.79 -15.30 -19.75
N LYS A 52 -8.77 -15.13 -20.59
CA LYS A 52 -8.09 -16.24 -21.28
C LYS A 52 -6.78 -16.62 -20.59
N ASN A 53 -6.07 -15.62 -20.07
CA ASN A 53 -4.80 -15.77 -19.37
C ASN A 53 -4.82 -14.89 -18.12
N VAL A 54 -4.48 -15.49 -17.00
CA VAL A 54 -4.23 -14.75 -15.77
C VAL A 54 -2.89 -15.20 -15.19
N SER A 55 -2.04 -14.23 -14.86
CA SER A 55 -0.83 -14.46 -14.09
C SER A 55 -0.70 -13.43 -12.97
N ILE A 56 0.23 -13.67 -12.06
CA ILE A 56 0.63 -12.74 -11.02
C ILE A 56 2.05 -12.26 -11.32
N GLY A 57 2.32 -10.98 -11.06
CA GLY A 57 3.67 -10.43 -10.96
C GLY A 57 3.92 -9.85 -9.57
N GLY A 58 5.19 -9.76 -9.16
CA GLY A 58 5.59 -9.20 -7.87
C GLY A 58 7.02 -9.61 -7.49
N GLY A 59 8.00 -8.73 -7.66
CA GLY A 59 9.42 -9.07 -7.49
C GLY A 59 9.79 -9.58 -6.08
N ASP A 60 8.98 -9.23 -5.09
CA ASP A 60 9.21 -9.61 -3.69
C ASP A 60 8.81 -11.07 -3.40
N ILE A 61 7.99 -11.69 -4.28
CA ILE A 61 7.48 -13.07 -4.10
C ILE A 61 8.47 -14.07 -4.72
N PRO A 62 9.07 -14.97 -3.93
CA PRO A 62 10.06 -15.91 -4.45
C PRO A 62 9.52 -16.80 -5.57
N GLY A 63 10.25 -16.85 -6.70
CA GLY A 63 9.98 -17.74 -7.84
C GLY A 63 8.74 -17.38 -8.67
N ILE A 64 8.18 -16.18 -8.49
CA ILE A 64 6.92 -15.81 -9.16
C ILE A 64 7.09 -15.50 -10.65
N TYR A 65 8.27 -15.02 -11.06
CA TYR A 65 8.52 -14.69 -12.46
C TYR A 65 8.38 -15.90 -13.37
N GLU A 66 8.82 -17.08 -12.92
CA GLU A 66 8.72 -18.33 -13.64
C GLU A 66 7.37 -19.03 -13.44
N ASN A 67 6.76 -18.87 -12.25
CA ASN A 67 5.63 -19.69 -11.80
C ASN A 67 4.31 -18.91 -11.61
N GLY A 68 4.24 -17.66 -12.08
CA GLY A 68 3.10 -16.77 -11.84
C GLY A 68 1.80 -17.12 -12.58
N LYS A 69 1.77 -18.11 -13.48
CA LYS A 69 0.56 -18.48 -14.23
C LYS A 69 -0.50 -19.09 -13.32
N MET A 70 -1.71 -18.53 -13.35
CA MET A 70 -2.84 -18.99 -12.52
C MET A 70 -3.68 -20.05 -13.24
N LYS A 71 -4.41 -20.86 -12.48
CA LYS A 71 -5.33 -21.88 -12.99
C LYS A 71 -6.79 -21.45 -12.82
N ARG A 72 -7.56 -21.48 -13.91
CA ARG A 72 -9.01 -21.21 -13.92
C ARG A 72 -9.79 -22.44 -13.43
N LYS A 73 -10.74 -22.22 -12.51
CA LYS A 73 -11.76 -23.20 -12.10
C LYS A 73 -13.03 -23.03 -12.96
N GLU A 74 -13.89 -24.05 -12.99
CA GLU A 74 -15.16 -24.01 -13.76
C GLU A 74 -16.06 -22.83 -13.38
N ASN A 75 -16.03 -22.42 -12.11
CA ASN A 75 -16.78 -21.28 -11.60
C ASN A 75 -16.18 -19.91 -11.96
N GLY A 76 -15.18 -19.82 -12.83
CA GLY A 76 -14.58 -18.57 -13.30
C GLY A 76 -13.55 -17.92 -12.37
N VAL A 77 -13.24 -18.55 -11.22
CA VAL A 77 -12.17 -18.11 -10.32
C VAL A 77 -10.82 -18.64 -10.81
N TRP A 78 -9.86 -17.74 -10.94
CA TRP A 78 -8.46 -18.06 -11.16
C TRP A 78 -7.75 -18.14 -9.82
N SER A 79 -6.87 -19.12 -9.64
CA SER A 79 -6.09 -19.28 -8.41
C SER A 79 -4.66 -19.75 -8.67
N LEU A 80 -3.73 -19.28 -7.85
CA LEU A 80 -2.36 -19.78 -7.74
C LEU A 80 -2.06 -20.05 -6.27
N ASN A 81 -1.44 -21.19 -5.99
CA ASN A 81 -0.89 -21.47 -4.67
C ASN A 81 0.63 -21.26 -4.74
N VAL A 82 1.14 -20.36 -3.91
CA VAL A 82 2.57 -20.02 -3.84
C VAL A 82 3.10 -20.50 -2.50
N GLY A 83 4.30 -21.07 -2.50
CA GLY A 83 5.04 -21.35 -1.28
C GLY A 83 5.59 -22.77 -1.15
N PRO A 84 6.12 -23.09 0.04
CA PRO A 84 6.09 -22.26 1.26
C PRO A 84 6.94 -21.00 1.08
N ILE A 85 6.44 -19.85 1.55
CA ILE A 85 7.18 -18.58 1.57
C ILE A 85 7.53 -18.18 3.01
N ALA A 86 8.66 -17.50 3.20
CA ALA A 86 9.05 -17.03 4.51
C ALA A 86 8.02 -16.02 5.06
N PRO A 87 7.99 -15.79 6.38
CA PRO A 87 7.23 -14.66 6.91
C PRO A 87 7.80 -13.35 6.35
N GLY A 88 6.92 -12.44 5.97
CA GLY A 88 7.27 -11.27 5.17
C GLY A 88 6.04 -10.47 4.73
N ALA A 89 6.31 -9.33 4.12
CA ALA A 89 5.34 -8.54 3.38
C ALA A 89 5.64 -8.68 1.88
N TYR A 90 4.62 -8.89 1.08
CA TYR A 90 4.78 -9.29 -0.32
C TYR A 90 3.84 -8.50 -1.22
N ARG A 91 4.41 -7.76 -2.17
CA ARG A 91 3.66 -7.02 -3.18
C ARG A 91 3.35 -7.90 -4.38
N TYR A 92 2.15 -7.73 -4.94
CA TYR A 92 1.74 -8.38 -6.18
C TYR A 92 0.76 -7.52 -6.97
N ASN A 93 0.62 -7.84 -8.25
CA ASN A 93 -0.50 -7.43 -9.10
C ASN A 93 -0.90 -8.60 -10.00
N PHE A 94 -2.14 -8.61 -10.47
CA PHE A 94 -2.57 -9.52 -11.53
C PHE A 94 -2.17 -8.97 -12.90
N ASN A 95 -1.92 -9.87 -13.84
CA ASN A 95 -1.98 -9.60 -15.27
C ASN A 95 -3.15 -10.41 -15.84
N ILE A 96 -4.17 -9.73 -16.35
CA ILE A 96 -5.37 -10.33 -16.95
C ILE A 96 -5.35 -9.97 -18.43
N ASP A 97 -5.09 -10.95 -19.29
CA ASP A 97 -5.03 -10.78 -20.74
C ASP A 97 -4.15 -9.59 -21.20
N GLY A 98 -3.03 -9.36 -20.51
CA GLY A 98 -2.06 -8.30 -20.81
C GLY A 98 -2.23 -7.03 -19.98
N VAL A 99 -3.33 -6.88 -19.24
CA VAL A 99 -3.61 -5.70 -18.41
C VAL A 99 -3.17 -5.94 -16.97
N VAL A 100 -2.36 -5.03 -16.41
CA VAL A 100 -1.96 -5.08 -15.00
C VAL A 100 -3.09 -4.52 -14.13
N VAL A 101 -3.50 -5.29 -13.12
CA VAL A 101 -4.66 -4.98 -12.27
C VAL A 101 -4.30 -5.19 -10.80
N THR A 102 -4.55 -4.18 -9.97
CA THR A 102 -4.52 -4.30 -8.51
C THR A 102 -5.71 -5.15 -8.05
N ASP A 103 -5.51 -5.98 -7.04
CA ASP A 103 -6.50 -6.90 -6.53
C ASP A 103 -7.76 -6.17 -6.00
N PRO A 104 -8.92 -6.31 -6.67
CA PRO A 104 -10.13 -5.61 -6.26
C PRO A 104 -10.76 -6.17 -4.97
N LYS A 105 -10.22 -7.27 -4.43
CA LYS A 105 -10.70 -7.93 -3.21
C LYS A 105 -9.72 -7.83 -2.04
N ASN A 106 -8.58 -7.18 -2.24
CA ASN A 106 -7.61 -6.93 -1.19
C ASN A 106 -7.48 -5.42 -0.96
N THR A 107 -7.76 -4.97 0.26
CA THR A 107 -7.68 -3.56 0.64
C THR A 107 -6.27 -3.12 1.00
N GLU A 108 -5.37 -4.07 1.27
CA GLU A 108 -3.99 -3.80 1.59
C GLU A 108 -3.20 -3.47 0.32
N THR A 109 -2.58 -2.30 0.30
CA THR A 109 -1.82 -1.80 -0.84
C THR A 109 -0.47 -1.23 -0.43
N SER A 110 0.44 -1.11 -1.39
CA SER A 110 1.72 -0.41 -1.23
C SER A 110 1.95 0.45 -2.46
N GLU A 111 2.20 1.74 -2.24
CA GLU A 111 2.50 2.67 -3.33
C GLU A 111 3.96 2.50 -3.78
N SER A 112 4.21 2.74 -5.06
CA SER A 112 5.56 2.90 -5.61
C SER A 112 5.56 4.00 -6.66
N ASN A 113 6.74 4.39 -7.17
CA ASN A 113 6.83 5.46 -8.18
C ASN A 113 6.21 5.10 -9.54
N MET A 114 5.92 3.83 -9.79
CA MET A 114 5.45 3.38 -11.10
C MET A 114 4.00 2.91 -11.08
N ASN A 115 3.52 2.41 -9.95
CA ASN A 115 2.21 1.78 -9.85
C ASN A 115 1.78 1.60 -8.40
N MET A 116 0.50 1.25 -8.23
CA MET A 116 -0.02 0.71 -6.99
C MET A 116 0.17 -0.81 -6.97
N TRP A 117 0.59 -1.35 -5.83
CA TRP A 117 0.69 -2.79 -5.59
C TRP A 117 -0.39 -3.25 -4.63
N SER A 118 -0.91 -4.45 -4.84
CA SER A 118 -1.63 -5.18 -3.79
C SER A 118 -0.61 -5.78 -2.83
N LEU A 119 -0.95 -5.90 -1.55
CA LEU A 119 -0.02 -6.32 -0.51
C LEU A 119 -0.61 -7.46 0.32
N PHE A 120 0.18 -8.46 0.66
CA PHE A 120 -0.19 -9.42 1.68
C PHE A 120 0.96 -9.69 2.65
N TYR A 121 0.61 -10.26 3.80
CA TYR A 121 1.56 -10.55 4.87
C TYR A 121 1.51 -12.03 5.26
N VAL A 122 2.69 -12.62 5.40
CA VAL A 122 2.87 -13.94 6.01
C VAL A 122 3.48 -13.73 7.40
N ARG A 123 2.75 -14.13 8.44
CA ARG A 123 3.17 -13.96 9.85
C ARG A 123 4.21 -15.00 10.26
N GLY A 124 4.90 -14.74 11.37
CA GLY A 124 5.89 -15.67 11.94
C GLY A 124 7.29 -15.08 12.14
N LYS A 125 7.41 -13.74 12.08
CA LYS A 125 8.62 -13.02 12.46
C LYS A 125 8.24 -11.93 13.45
N ASP A 126 8.40 -12.26 14.73
CA ASP A 126 7.91 -11.46 15.86
C ASP A 126 8.30 -9.98 15.80
N PHE A 127 9.49 -9.65 15.29
CA PHE A 127 9.96 -8.27 15.26
C PHE A 127 9.15 -7.40 14.29
N MET A 128 8.52 -7.95 13.25
CA MET A 128 7.76 -7.19 12.24
C MET A 128 6.25 -7.46 12.26
N ASP A 129 5.79 -8.39 13.09
CA ASP A 129 4.38 -8.70 13.25
C ASP A 129 3.66 -7.62 14.05
N CYS A 130 2.38 -7.39 13.75
CA CYS A 130 1.52 -6.55 14.59
C CYS A 130 1.23 -7.31 15.88
N LYS A 131 1.82 -6.83 16.98
CA LYS A 131 1.75 -7.38 18.35
C LYS A 131 0.92 -6.45 19.23
N ASP A 132 0.45 -6.97 20.36
CA ASP A 132 -0.24 -6.19 21.39
C ASP A 132 0.77 -5.38 22.21
N VAL A 133 1.22 -4.27 21.63
CA VAL A 133 2.18 -3.31 22.22
C VAL A 133 1.69 -1.88 21.94
N PRO A 134 2.14 -0.86 22.69
CA PRO A 134 1.85 0.53 22.34
C PRO A 134 2.34 0.84 20.92
N HIS A 135 1.47 1.45 20.11
CA HIS A 135 1.75 1.79 18.73
C HIS A 135 2.02 3.28 18.55
N GLY A 136 3.05 3.60 17.76
CA GLY A 136 3.27 4.95 17.27
C GLY A 136 2.28 5.36 16.19
N ALA A 137 2.36 6.61 15.74
CA ALA A 137 1.56 7.12 14.64
C ALA A 137 2.40 7.26 13.37
N ILE A 138 1.80 6.99 12.22
CA ILE A 138 2.39 7.29 10.90
C ILE A 138 1.56 8.40 10.29
N SER A 139 2.21 9.53 9.98
CA SER A 139 1.59 10.69 9.34
C SER A 139 2.12 10.85 7.92
N GLU A 140 1.22 11.09 6.97
CA GLU A 140 1.55 11.57 5.63
C GLU A 140 1.66 13.10 5.67
N VAL A 141 2.83 13.64 5.35
CA VAL A 141 3.10 15.08 5.43
C VAL A 141 3.47 15.61 4.05
N ASN A 142 2.70 16.60 3.58
CA ASN A 142 2.96 17.31 2.35
C ASN A 142 3.70 18.62 2.64
N TYR A 143 4.75 18.92 1.86
CA TYR A 143 5.52 20.16 1.96
C TYR A 143 5.83 20.71 0.56
N TYR A 144 6.01 22.02 0.47
CA TYR A 144 6.47 22.65 -0.77
C TYR A 144 7.99 22.76 -0.76
N SER A 145 8.65 22.14 -1.74
CA SER A 145 10.08 22.30 -1.97
C SER A 145 10.33 23.54 -2.81
N ILE A 146 10.98 24.55 -2.22
CA ILE A 146 11.42 25.74 -2.98
C ILE A 146 12.54 25.33 -3.94
N THR A 147 13.49 24.53 -3.46
CA THR A 147 14.61 23.98 -4.22
C THR A 147 14.17 23.25 -5.50
N LEU A 148 13.09 22.47 -5.45
CA LEU A 148 12.58 21.69 -6.59
C LEU A 148 11.33 22.31 -7.24
N ASN A 149 10.87 23.44 -6.71
CA ASN A 149 9.69 24.18 -7.15
C ASN A 149 8.44 23.30 -7.32
N LYS A 150 8.13 22.46 -6.33
CA LYS A 150 6.98 21.53 -6.36
C LYS A 150 6.57 21.05 -4.97
N ASN A 151 5.33 20.61 -4.85
CA ASN A 151 4.88 19.84 -3.67
C ASN A 151 5.55 18.47 -3.64
N ARG A 152 5.94 18.05 -2.44
CA ARG A 152 6.53 16.76 -2.12
C ARG A 152 5.85 16.18 -0.89
N ARG A 153 6.06 14.89 -0.69
CA ARG A 153 5.45 14.10 0.38
C ARG A 153 6.53 13.32 1.12
N MET A 154 6.32 13.15 2.42
CA MET A 154 7.08 12.25 3.26
C MET A 154 6.14 11.57 4.26
N HIS A 155 6.51 10.36 4.68
CA HIS A 155 5.88 9.69 5.80
C HIS A 155 6.71 9.90 7.07
N ILE A 156 6.05 10.11 8.20
CA ILE A 156 6.72 10.32 9.48
C ILE A 156 6.11 9.39 10.52
N TYR A 157 6.95 8.56 11.13
CA TYR A 157 6.60 7.80 12.32
C TYR A 157 6.94 8.61 13.58
N THR A 158 5.99 8.75 14.50
CA THR A 158 6.21 9.25 15.87
C THR A 158 5.99 8.13 16.88
N PRO A 159 6.86 7.99 17.90
CA PRO A 159 6.80 6.85 18.81
C PRO A 159 5.58 6.92 19.76
N PRO A 160 5.19 5.79 20.39
CA PRO A 160 4.14 5.80 21.39
C PRO A 160 4.36 6.87 22.47
N GLY A 161 3.32 7.66 22.74
CA GLY A 161 3.38 8.74 23.73
C GLY A 161 3.97 10.06 23.24
N TYR A 162 4.34 10.19 21.96
CA TYR A 162 4.88 11.43 21.39
C TYR A 162 4.01 12.66 21.68
N GLU A 163 2.71 12.59 21.37
CA GLU A 163 1.76 13.72 21.47
C GLU A 163 1.53 14.28 22.88
N ILE A 164 1.89 13.51 23.92
CA ILE A 164 1.72 13.92 25.33
C ILE A 164 3.05 14.14 26.05
N SER A 165 4.16 13.96 25.33
CA SER A 165 5.51 14.10 25.84
C SER A 165 6.01 15.53 25.67
N ASN A 166 6.88 15.97 26.58
CA ASN A 166 7.69 17.19 26.42
C ASN A 166 9.17 16.85 26.15
N MET A 167 9.47 15.60 25.76
CA MET A 167 10.82 15.15 25.46
C MET A 167 11.18 15.41 24.00
N ASP A 168 12.45 15.76 23.77
CA ASP A 168 13.02 15.75 22.43
C ASP A 168 13.33 14.30 22.01
N PHE A 169 12.98 13.95 20.78
CA PHE A 169 13.25 12.62 20.22
C PHE A 169 14.37 12.69 19.18
N PRO A 170 15.32 11.74 19.16
CA PRO A 170 16.24 11.63 18.04
C PRO A 170 15.48 11.34 16.75
N VAL A 171 15.99 11.86 15.63
CA VAL A 171 15.39 11.68 14.30
C VAL A 171 16.24 10.71 13.47
N PHE A 172 15.59 9.71 12.89
CA PHE A 172 16.19 8.79 11.93
C PHE A 172 15.58 8.99 10.54
N TYR A 173 16.40 9.36 9.56
CA TYR A 173 15.98 9.49 8.17
C TYR A 173 16.18 8.16 7.43
N LEU A 174 15.10 7.59 6.92
CA LEU A 174 15.07 6.26 6.32
C LEU A 174 14.65 6.33 4.85
N LEU A 175 15.60 6.06 3.96
CA LEU A 175 15.43 6.18 2.50
C LEU A 175 15.03 4.86 1.87
N HIS A 176 14.12 4.90 0.91
CA HIS A 176 13.72 3.74 0.11
C HIS A 176 14.69 3.50 -1.08
N GLY A 177 14.52 2.38 -1.77
CA GLY A 177 15.33 2.00 -2.93
C GLY A 177 14.85 2.57 -4.27
N ALA A 178 15.39 2.00 -5.35
CA ALA A 178 14.86 2.23 -6.70
C ALA A 178 13.41 1.71 -6.79
N PHE A 179 12.59 2.35 -7.65
CA PHE A 179 11.16 2.05 -7.86
C PHE A 179 10.19 2.35 -6.72
N ASP A 180 10.68 2.39 -5.48
CA ASP A 180 9.87 2.68 -4.29
C ASP A 180 9.68 4.18 -4.04
N CYS A 181 8.72 4.51 -3.17
CA CYS A 181 8.41 5.88 -2.76
C CYS A 181 8.38 6.00 -1.23
N ASP A 182 7.96 7.16 -0.73
CA ASP A 182 7.94 7.50 0.70
C ASP A 182 7.05 6.56 1.55
N ASP A 183 6.03 5.94 0.93
CA ASP A 183 5.14 4.96 1.57
C ASP A 183 5.79 3.58 1.78
N SER A 184 6.86 3.25 1.06
CA SER A 184 7.30 1.85 0.97
C SER A 184 7.82 1.31 2.30
N TRP A 185 8.44 2.13 3.14
CA TRP A 185 8.89 1.70 4.47
C TRP A 185 7.72 1.52 5.45
N THR A 186 6.64 2.29 5.31
CA THR A 186 5.44 2.17 6.15
C THR A 186 4.58 0.96 5.77
N THR A 187 4.56 0.59 4.49
CA THR A 187 3.77 -0.54 3.98
C THR A 187 4.58 -1.83 3.89
N VAL A 188 5.27 -2.08 2.76
CA VAL A 188 6.01 -3.32 2.53
C VAL A 188 7.22 -3.47 3.47
N GLY A 189 7.83 -2.36 3.89
CA GLY A 189 8.96 -2.36 4.82
C GLY A 189 8.58 -2.63 6.28
N ARG A 190 7.29 -2.57 6.64
CA ARG A 190 6.77 -2.82 8.00
C ARG A 190 7.44 -1.96 9.10
N ALA A 191 8.03 -0.82 8.75
CA ALA A 191 8.93 -0.08 9.65
C ALA A 191 8.25 0.31 10.96
N GLY A 192 6.98 0.76 10.92
CA GLY A 192 6.19 1.12 12.11
C GLY A 192 6.08 -0.02 13.12
N PHE A 193 5.69 -1.22 12.68
CA PHE A 193 5.63 -2.39 13.57
C PHE A 193 7.01 -2.81 14.09
N ILE A 194 8.03 -2.72 13.25
CA ILE A 194 9.40 -3.03 13.65
C ILE A 194 9.86 -2.11 14.78
N ILE A 195 9.69 -0.80 14.61
CA ILE A 195 10.15 0.17 15.61
C ILE A 195 9.32 0.10 16.89
N ASP A 196 8.00 -0.09 16.81
CA ASP A 196 7.13 -0.29 17.98
C ASP A 196 7.60 -1.47 18.82
N ASN A 197 7.83 -2.62 18.17
CA ASN A 197 8.28 -3.83 18.83
C ASN A 197 9.66 -3.66 19.47
N LEU A 198 10.59 -3.00 18.80
CA LEU A 198 11.93 -2.75 19.33
C LEU A 198 11.93 -1.74 20.49
N ILE A 199 11.06 -0.73 20.45
CA ILE A 199 10.87 0.24 21.55
C ILE A 199 10.29 -0.47 22.76
N PHE A 200 9.22 -1.27 22.57
CA PHE A 200 8.57 -2.02 23.65
C PHE A 200 9.53 -3.00 24.34
N GLU A 201 10.40 -3.65 23.56
CA GLU A 201 11.43 -4.57 24.06
C GLU A 201 12.65 -3.85 24.68
N GLY A 202 12.70 -2.51 24.65
CA GLY A 202 13.81 -1.72 25.19
C GLY A 202 15.12 -1.87 24.39
N LYS A 203 15.05 -2.35 23.15
CA LYS A 203 16.22 -2.57 22.29
C LYS A 203 16.69 -1.31 21.58
N VAL A 204 15.80 -0.34 21.39
CA VAL A 204 16.09 0.97 20.81
C VAL A 204 15.41 2.06 21.63
N LYS A 205 15.96 3.28 21.56
CA LYS A 205 15.30 4.45 22.16
C LYS A 205 14.09 4.85 21.31
N PRO A 206 13.01 5.37 21.92
CA PRO A 206 11.97 6.07 21.17
C PRO A 206 12.59 7.14 20.25
N MET A 207 12.15 7.17 18.99
CA MET A 207 12.69 8.06 17.96
C MET A 207 11.62 8.40 16.94
N VAL A 208 11.78 9.56 16.29
CA VAL A 208 11.01 9.91 15.10
C VAL A 208 11.70 9.29 13.89
N ILE A 209 10.94 8.67 12.98
CA ILE A 209 11.48 8.17 11.70
C ILE A 209 10.86 8.96 10.56
N VAL A 210 11.70 9.59 9.75
CA VAL A 210 11.28 10.38 8.58
C VAL A 210 11.62 9.61 7.32
N MET A 211 10.62 9.34 6.50
CA MET A 211 10.69 8.54 5.28
C MET A 211 10.32 9.44 4.09
N PRO A 212 11.26 10.22 3.55
CA PRO A 212 10.99 11.13 2.44
C PRO A 212 10.98 10.39 1.10
N ALA A 213 10.33 10.99 0.10
CA ALA A 213 10.50 10.55 -1.28
C ALA A 213 11.94 10.86 -1.73
N GLY A 214 12.75 9.83 -1.98
CA GLY A 214 14.13 9.97 -2.46
C GLY A 214 14.22 10.41 -3.92
N HIS A 215 13.23 10.05 -4.75
CA HIS A 215 13.22 10.42 -6.17
C HIS A 215 12.69 11.85 -6.37
N THR A 216 13.48 12.70 -7.02
CA THR A 216 13.09 14.08 -7.37
C THR A 216 12.43 14.18 -8.74
N LYS A 217 12.47 13.11 -9.53
CA LYS A 217 11.89 12.99 -10.87
C LYS A 217 11.29 11.59 -11.04
N PRO A 218 10.36 11.38 -12.00
CA PRO A 218 9.94 10.04 -12.36
C PRO A 218 11.16 9.15 -12.65
N PHE A 219 11.17 7.94 -12.10
CA PHE A 219 12.28 7.01 -12.27
C PHE A 219 12.44 6.61 -13.74
N GLN A 220 13.69 6.60 -14.24
CA GLN A 220 14.02 6.15 -15.59
C GLN A 220 15.18 5.14 -15.57
N PHE A 221 14.94 3.93 -16.08
CA PHE A 221 15.99 2.92 -16.25
C PHE A 221 17.10 3.43 -17.18
N GLY A 222 18.36 3.33 -16.73
CA GLY A 222 19.52 3.76 -17.50
C GLY A 222 19.64 5.28 -17.68
N GLY A 223 18.90 6.08 -16.89
CA GLY A 223 19.03 7.52 -16.88
C GLY A 223 20.44 7.97 -16.45
N ALA A 224 20.86 9.13 -16.95
CA ALA A 224 22.12 9.73 -16.51
C ALA A 224 22.06 10.04 -15.01
N VAL A 225 23.14 9.75 -14.29
CA VAL A 225 23.31 10.25 -12.92
C VAL A 225 23.43 11.77 -13.01
N PRO A 226 22.53 12.55 -12.40
CA PRO A 226 22.63 14.00 -12.43
C PRO A 226 23.96 14.46 -11.82
N GLU A 227 24.56 15.51 -12.40
CA GLU A 227 25.79 16.11 -11.86
C GLU A 227 25.59 16.73 -10.47
N LYS A 228 24.35 17.17 -10.19
CA LYS A 228 23.90 17.66 -8.89
C LYS A 228 22.83 16.73 -8.33
N ASP A 229 23.02 16.26 -7.11
CA ASP A 229 22.02 15.48 -6.40
C ASP A 229 20.91 16.40 -5.87
N GLU A 230 19.84 16.53 -6.65
CA GLU A 230 18.65 17.31 -6.32
C GLU A 230 18.00 16.88 -5.01
N PHE A 231 18.12 15.60 -4.63
CA PHE A 231 17.55 15.11 -3.37
C PHE A 231 18.34 15.65 -2.18
N ILE A 232 19.67 15.67 -2.26
CA ILE A 232 20.53 16.22 -1.18
C ILE A 232 20.18 17.69 -0.92
N GLU A 233 19.96 18.46 -1.97
CA GLU A 233 19.59 19.87 -1.82
C GLU A 233 18.22 20.04 -1.17
N ASP A 234 17.21 19.28 -1.61
CA ASP A 234 15.89 19.29 -0.97
C ASP A 234 15.96 18.83 0.49
N PHE A 235 16.79 17.83 0.77
CA PHE A 235 16.98 17.32 2.12
C PHE A 235 17.57 18.37 3.06
N LEU A 236 18.67 19.01 2.63
CA LEU A 236 19.39 19.98 3.46
C LEU A 236 18.64 21.30 3.63
N ASN A 237 17.95 21.76 2.58
CA ASN A 237 17.31 23.08 2.58
C ASN A 237 15.84 23.04 3.00
N GLU A 238 15.15 21.91 2.82
CA GLU A 238 13.70 21.82 3.03
C GLU A 238 13.34 20.76 4.08
N ILE A 239 13.65 19.48 3.85
CA ILE A 239 13.18 18.38 4.72
C ILE A 239 13.74 18.52 6.14
N LYS A 240 15.07 18.59 6.29
CA LYS A 240 15.69 18.63 7.61
C LYS A 240 15.25 19.89 8.41
N PRO A 241 15.27 21.11 7.84
CA PRO A 241 14.75 22.29 8.53
C PRO A 241 13.25 22.21 8.85
N TYR A 242 12.44 21.57 7.99
CA TYR A 242 11.03 21.33 8.29
C TYR A 242 10.87 20.46 9.54
N ILE A 243 11.62 19.37 9.63
CA ILE A 243 11.57 18.45 10.78
C ILE A 243 12.03 19.16 12.05
N GLU A 244 13.17 19.84 12.02
CA GLU A 244 13.71 20.57 13.19
C GLU A 244 12.79 21.70 13.69
N LYS A 245 11.92 22.22 12.82
CA LYS A 245 10.98 23.30 13.18
C LYS A 245 9.64 22.78 13.73
N ASN A 246 9.17 21.63 13.25
CA ASN A 246 7.80 21.17 13.50
C ASN A 246 7.71 19.96 14.43
N LEU A 247 8.81 19.25 14.72
CA LEU A 247 8.83 18.03 15.51
C LEU A 247 9.79 18.07 16.72
#